data_AF-A0A0E3RLD5-F1
#
_entry.id   AF-A0A0E3RLD5-F1
#
_cell.length_a   1.000
_cell.length_b   1.000
_cell.length_c   1.000
_cell.angle_alpha   90.00
_cell.angle_beta   90.00
_cell.angle_gamma   90.00
#
_symmetry.space_group_name_H-M   'P 1'
#
loop_
_entity.id
_entity.type
_entity.pdbx_description
1 polymer ?
#
loop_
_entity_poly.entity_id
_entity_poly.type
_entity_poly.pdbx_seq_one_letter_code
_entity_poly.pdbx_strand_id
1 'polypeptide(L)'
;MTLHPDVLAVKPEKELRWSGHLYVPGIFDGEHCFIIEPLNENQVLFIQHEKFNGLLVPFFTSILAVTRNSFEEMNRALKERSEKEK
;
A
#
# COMPACT_ATOMS: atom_id res chain seq x y z
N MET A 1 3.48 1.77 18.28
CA MET A 1 2.29 0.95 17.97
C MET A 1 2.74 -0.18 17.09
N THR A 2 2.46 -1.43 17.45
CA THR A 2 2.83 -2.61 16.65
C THR A 2 1.59 -3.09 15.91
N LEU A 3 1.68 -3.18 14.59
CA LEU A 3 0.64 -3.77 13.75
C LEU A 3 1.00 -5.24 13.52
N HIS A 4 0.00 -6.10 13.55
CA HIS A 4 0.13 -7.52 13.24
C HIS A 4 -0.68 -7.80 11.96
N PRO A 5 -0.15 -7.45 10.78
CA PRO A 5 -0.86 -7.71 9.54
C PRO A 5 -0.78 -9.18 9.15
N ASP A 6 -1.86 -9.68 8.56
CA ASP A 6 -1.89 -10.99 7.92
C ASP A 6 -1.43 -10.85 6.47
N VAL A 7 -0.37 -11.58 6.11
CA VAL A 7 0.12 -11.62 4.74
C VAL A 7 -0.81 -12.51 3.91
N LEU A 8 -1.46 -11.92 2.92
CA LEU A 8 -2.46 -12.57 2.07
C LEU A 8 -1.83 -13.14 0.78
N ALA A 9 -0.82 -12.48 0.22
CA ALA A 9 -0.11 -12.97 -0.95
C ALA A 9 1.35 -12.51 -0.96
N VAL A 10 2.24 -13.42 -1.36
CA VAL A 10 3.64 -13.14 -1.68
C VAL A 10 3.96 -13.80 -3.01
N LYS A 11 4.03 -12.99 -4.07
CA LYS A 11 4.50 -13.40 -5.39
C LYS A 11 5.76 -12.58 -5.68
N PRO A 12 6.95 -13.21 -5.65
CA PRO A 12 8.20 -12.52 -5.94
C PRO A 12 8.10 -11.69 -7.22
N GLU A 13 8.63 -10.46 -7.16
CA GLU A 13 8.73 -9.53 -8.29
C GLU A 13 7.39 -9.12 -8.92
N LYS A 14 6.25 -9.48 -8.32
CA LYS A 14 4.91 -9.24 -8.90
C LYS A 14 3.92 -8.67 -7.91
N GLU A 15 3.80 -9.28 -6.74
CA GLU A 15 2.72 -8.93 -5.81
C GLU A 15 3.13 -9.17 -4.35
N LEU A 16 2.86 -8.18 -3.51
CA LEU A 16 2.84 -8.34 -2.06
C LEU A 16 1.52 -7.78 -1.54
N ARG A 17 0.76 -8.58 -0.81
CA ARG A 17 -0.55 -8.19 -0.30
C ARG A 17 -0.69 -8.60 1.15
N TRP A 18 -1.21 -7.70 1.98
CA TRP A 18 -1.48 -7.96 3.38
C TRP A 18 -2.74 -7.22 3.83
N SER A 19 -3.36 -7.72 4.90
CA SER A 19 -4.46 -7.03 5.57
C SER A 19 -4.05 -6.70 7.00
N GLY A 20 -4.30 -5.46 7.41
CA GLY A 20 -4.06 -4.99 8.77
C GLY A 20 -5.33 -4.42 9.39
N HIS A 21 -5.40 -4.50 10.71
CA HIS A 21 -6.48 -3.93 11.51
C HIS A 21 -5.92 -2.80 12.37
N LEU A 22 -6.53 -1.62 12.33
CA LEU A 22 -6.20 -0.53 13.24
C LEU A 22 -7.03 -0.69 14.53
N TYR A 23 -6.36 -1.02 15.63
CA TYR A 23 -6.90 -1.13 17.00
C TYR A 23 -7.96 -2.22 17.25
N VAL A 24 -9.06 -2.27 16.49
CA VAL A 24 -10.16 -3.24 16.65
C VAL A 24 -10.58 -3.76 15.27
N PRO A 25 -10.56 -5.09 15.03
CA PRO A 25 -11.08 -5.67 13.79
C PRO A 25 -12.51 -5.23 13.50
N GLY A 26 -12.80 -4.77 12.28
CA GLY A 26 -14.13 -4.33 11.83
C GLY A 26 -14.40 -2.83 11.95
N ILE A 27 -13.55 -2.06 12.64
CA ILE A 27 -13.70 -0.60 12.76
C ILE A 27 -12.89 0.11 11.67
N PHE A 28 -11.66 -0.32 11.45
CA PHE A 28 -10.78 0.20 10.40
C PHE A 28 -9.83 -0.92 9.93
N ASP A 29 -10.29 -1.64 8.91
CA ASP A 29 -9.54 -2.72 8.28
C ASP A 29 -8.95 -2.19 6.97
N GLY A 30 -7.65 -2.35 6.76
CA GLY A 30 -6.95 -1.96 5.54
C GLY A 30 -6.38 -3.19 4.84
N GLU A 31 -6.80 -3.46 3.60
CA GLU A 31 -6.07 -4.37 2.72
C GLU A 31 -5.15 -3.55 1.84
N HIS A 32 -3.85 -3.77 1.98
CA HIS A 32 -2.83 -3.07 1.22
C HIS A 32 -2.14 -4.03 0.25
N CYS A 33 -1.86 -3.55 -0.96
CA CYS A 33 -1.19 -4.31 -2.00
C CYS A 33 -0.17 -3.47 -2.74
N PHE A 34 0.99 -4.09 -2.99
CA PHE A 34 1.99 -3.66 -3.95
C PHE A 34 1.95 -4.60 -5.15
N ILE A 35 1.90 -4.01 -6.35
CA ILE A 35 1.91 -4.72 -7.61
C ILE A 35 3.03 -4.15 -8.47
N ILE A 36 3.77 -5.03 -9.14
CA ILE A 36 4.79 -4.68 -10.12
C ILE A 36 4.33 -5.26 -11.46
N GLU A 37 4.06 -4.39 -12.42
CA GLU A 37 3.68 -4.77 -13.78
C GLU A 37 4.78 -4.38 -14.77
N PRO A 38 5.21 -5.26 -15.69
CA PRO A 38 6.19 -4.89 -16.71
C PRO A 38 5.58 -3.86 -17.66
N LEU A 39 6.26 -2.73 -17.86
CA LEU A 39 5.92 -1.72 -18.86
C LEU A 39 6.69 -1.95 -20.17
N ASN A 40 7.97 -2.31 -20.06
CA ASN A 40 8.85 -2.72 -21.16
C ASN A 40 10.07 -3.46 -20.59
N GLU A 41 11.06 -3.76 -21.45
CA GLU A 41 12.26 -4.54 -21.08
C GLU A 41 13.02 -3.99 -19.87
N ASN A 42 12.98 -2.67 -19.61
CA ASN A 42 13.77 -2.02 -18.56
C ASN A 42 12.94 -1.17 -17.60
N GLN A 43 11.60 -1.22 -17.68
CA GLN A 43 10.72 -0.41 -16.86
C GLN A 43 9.55 -1.24 -16.33
N VAL A 44 9.16 -0.92 -15.11
CA VAL A 44 7.99 -1.50 -14.46
C VAL A 44 7.07 -0.38 -13.95
N LEU A 45 5.78 -0.65 -13.92
CA LEU A 45 4.80 0.13 -13.20
C LEU A 45 4.70 -0.44 -11.79
N PHE A 46 5.06 0.36 -10.80
CA PHE A 46 4.78 0.07 -9.40
C PHE A 46 3.43 0.66 -9.02
N ILE A 47 2.51 -0.19 -8.56
CA ILE A 47 1.17 0.20 -8.13
C ILE A 47 1.07 -0.06 -6.63
N GLN A 48 0.77 1.00 -5.88
CA GLN A 48 0.39 0.93 -4.48
C GLN A 48 -1.11 1.16 -4.36
N HIS A 49 -1.80 0.26 -3.67
CA HIS A 49 -3.24 0.33 -3.46
C HIS A 49 -3.60 -0.07 -2.03
N GLU A 50 -4.48 0.69 -1.41
CA GLU A 50 -5.09 0.32 -0.12
C GLU A 50 -6.61 0.45 -0.17
N LYS A 51 -7.28 -0.62 0.24
CA LYS A 51 -8.72 -0.67 0.40
C LYS A 51 -9.05 -0.64 1.90
N PHE A 52 -9.65 0.46 2.33
CA PHE A 52 -10.18 0.60 3.67
C PHE A 52 -11.62 0.07 3.73
N ASN A 53 -11.90 -0.79 4.69
CA ASN A 53 -13.23 -1.29 5.03
C ASN A 53 -13.51 -0.98 6.51
N GLY A 54 -14.79 -0.74 6.83
CA GLY A 54 -15.23 -0.49 8.21
C GLY A 54 -16.33 0.55 8.29
N LEU A 55 -17.10 0.50 9.38
CA LEU A 55 -18.27 1.36 9.59
C LEU A 55 -17.90 2.86 9.68
N LEU A 56 -16.68 3.18 10.11
CA LEU A 56 -16.25 4.55 10.36
C LEU A 56 -15.43 5.20 9.24
N VAL A 57 -15.12 4.48 8.16
CA VAL A 57 -14.40 5.03 6.98
C VAL A 57 -14.95 6.38 6.50
N PRO A 58 -16.27 6.63 6.37
CA PRO A 58 -16.78 7.92 5.90
C PRO A 58 -16.51 9.10 6.87
N PHE A 59 -16.22 8.84 8.14
CA PHE A 59 -15.89 9.89 9.11
C PHE A 59 -14.39 10.26 9.11
N PHE A 60 -13.54 9.46 8.44
CA PHE A 60 -12.08 9.63 8.44
C PHE A 60 -11.53 10.12 7.09
N THR A 61 -12.32 10.84 6.28
CA THR A 61 -11.94 11.34 4.95
C THR A 61 -10.67 12.19 4.94
N SER A 62 -10.44 13.00 5.98
CA SER A 62 -9.21 13.80 6.13
C SER A 62 -7.97 12.91 6.31
N ILE A 63 -8.08 11.85 7.11
CA ILE A 63 -7.01 10.88 7.31
C ILE A 63 -6.73 10.16 5.99
N LEU A 64 -7.76 9.75 5.25
CA LEU A 64 -7.60 9.12 3.93
C LEU A 64 -6.84 10.04 2.94
N ALA A 65 -7.11 11.35 2.96
CA ALA A 65 -6.38 12.30 2.12
C ALA A 65 -4.90 12.43 2.53
N VAL A 66 -4.60 12.48 3.84
CA VAL A 66 -3.22 12.49 4.35
C VAL A 66 -2.48 11.19 4.02
N THR A 67 -3.17 10.06 4.13
CA THR A 67 -2.62 8.74 3.77
C THR A 67 -2.30 8.68 2.28
N ARG A 68 -3.18 9.16 1.41
CA ARG A 68 -2.92 9.25 -0.03
C ARG A 68 -1.66 10.06 -0.34
N ASN A 69 -1.54 11.26 0.24
CA ASN A 69 -0.35 12.09 0.05
C ASN A 69 0.92 11.35 0.50
N SER A 70 0.85 10.65 1.64
CA SER A 70 1.98 9.87 2.16
C SER A 70 2.37 8.72 1.23
N PHE A 71 1.41 8.09 0.54
CA PHE A 71 1.67 7.06 -0.47
C PHE A 71 2.30 7.63 -1.74
N GLU A 72 1.83 8.78 -2.20
CA GLU A 72 2.43 9.48 -3.34
C GLU A 72 3.90 9.86 -3.04
N GLU A 73 4.19 10.33 -1.82
CA GLU A 73 5.55 10.63 -1.36
C GLU A 73 6.43 9.36 -1.29
N MET A 74 5.90 8.26 -0.76
CA MET A 74 6.61 6.98 -0.72
C MET A 74 6.93 6.46 -2.13
N ASN A 75 5.96 6.51 -3.05
CA ASN A 75 6.15 6.08 -4.44
C ASN A 75 7.25 6.90 -5.13
N ARG A 76 7.29 8.23 -4.90
CA ARG A 76 8.34 9.08 -5.43
C ARG A 76 9.71 8.71 -4.88
N ALA A 77 9.82 8.53 -3.56
CA ALA A 77 11.07 8.15 -2.92
C ALA A 77 11.56 6.76 -3.36
N LEU A 78 10.65 5.80 -3.50
CA LEU A 78 10.96 4.45 -3.98
C LEU A 78 11.48 4.48 -5.41
N LYS A 79 10.80 5.20 -6.32
CA LYS A 79 11.23 5.38 -7.70
C LYS A 79 12.64 5.96 -7.76
N GLU A 80 12.88 7.06 -7.03
CA GLU A 80 14.20 7.69 -6.99
C GLU A 80 15.29 6.73 -6.49
N ARG A 81 15.01 5.95 -5.45
CA ARG A 81 15.98 5.01 -4.89
C ARG A 81 16.29 3.87 -5.87
N SER A 82 15.26 3.21 -6.38
CA SER A 82 15.42 2.05 -7.27
C SER A 82 16.07 2.41 -8.61
N GLU A 83 15.94 3.65 -9.07
CA GLU A 83 16.54 4.12 -10.33
C GLU A 83 17.94 4.74 -10.15
N LYS A 84 18.35 5.06 -8.91
CA LYS A 84 19.71 5.56 -8.58
C LYS A 84 20.74 4.43 -8.45
N GLU A 85 20.31 3.26 -8.00
CA GLU A 85 21.18 2.07 -7.92
C GLU A 85 21.28 1.44 -9.32
N LYS A 86 22.31 1.81 -10.09
CA LYS A 86 22.71 1.18 -11.37
C LYS A 86 24.02 0.42 -11.22
#